data_AF-B9XKS4-F1
#
_entry.id   AF-B9XKS4-F1
#
_cell.length_a   1.000
_cell.length_b   1.000
_cell.length_c   1.000
_cell.angle_alpha   90.00
_cell.angle_beta   90.00
_cell.angle_gamma   90.00
#
_symmetry.space_group_name_H-M   'P 1'
#
loop_
_entity.id
_entity.type
_entity.pdbx_description
1 polymer ?
#
loop_
_entity_poly.entity_id
_entity_poly.type
_entity_poly.pdbx_seq_one_letter_code
_entity_poly.pdbx_strand_id
1 'polypeptide(L)'
;MITIMAHRANLTGPRSVVENSLAACAKALELGFGLETDLRRDAAGEFYISHDPHPRTPDNALDAYTNIFKQHPEMELAINVKELGYEPVLIELMKAGRLGRKCFYFDFELLESRTPGSSQKKIRSLPGGNQVRMASRLSDRNESLAQCLSIPAEVVWADEFDSLWLTESEVKKVQEAGRLFYVISPEIHGFDRAAMRRRWQDFKSWHIDGICTDYALDARDFFG
;
A
#
# COMPACT_ATOMS: atom_id res chain seq x y z
N MET A 1 -11.21 -7.83 12.44
CA MET A 1 -10.67 -6.49 12.71
C MET A 1 -10.04 -6.01 11.42
N ILE A 2 -10.38 -4.79 10.99
CA ILE A 2 -9.83 -4.19 9.78
C ILE A 2 -8.39 -3.71 10.03
N THR A 3 -7.52 -3.82 9.03
CA THR A 3 -6.19 -3.21 9.05
C THR A 3 -6.29 -1.74 8.71
N ILE A 4 -5.76 -0.86 9.57
CA ILE A 4 -5.68 0.58 9.30
C ILE A 4 -4.24 0.92 8.93
N MET A 5 -4.05 1.40 7.70
CA MET A 5 -2.78 1.85 7.16
C MET A 5 -2.71 3.38 7.23
N ALA A 6 -1.69 3.90 7.90
CA ALA A 6 -1.37 5.32 7.87
C ALA A 6 -0.69 5.65 6.54
N HIS A 7 -1.37 6.40 5.67
CA HIS A 7 -0.85 6.85 4.38
C HIS A 7 0.37 7.74 4.61
N ARG A 8 1.55 7.28 4.17
CA ARG A 8 2.85 7.96 4.40
C ARG A 8 3.07 8.42 5.84
N ALA A 9 2.55 7.65 6.81
CA ALA A 9 2.55 7.94 8.25
C ALA A 9 1.70 9.14 8.72
N ASN A 10 0.74 9.61 7.92
CA ASN A 10 -0.23 10.61 8.36
C ASN A 10 -1.21 10.01 9.40
N LEU A 11 -1.45 10.75 10.50
CA LEU A 11 -2.27 10.30 11.62
C LEU A 11 -3.57 11.09 11.80
N THR A 12 -3.52 12.40 11.53
CA THR A 12 -4.61 13.37 11.76
C THR A 12 -4.87 14.24 10.53
N GLY A 13 -4.56 13.72 9.34
CA GLY A 13 -4.62 14.42 8.07
C GLY A 13 -3.26 14.61 7.41
N PRO A 14 -3.25 15.05 6.14
CA PRO A 14 -2.04 15.15 5.33
C PRO A 14 -1.08 16.20 5.89
N ARG A 15 0.19 15.84 6.03
CA ARG A 15 1.28 16.75 6.44
C ARG A 15 2.52 16.49 5.61
N SER A 16 2.55 17.01 4.40
CA SER A 16 3.60 16.75 3.40
C SER A 16 5.04 16.96 3.89
N VAL A 17 5.26 17.84 4.87
CA VAL A 17 6.60 18.08 5.47
C VAL A 17 7.16 16.92 6.28
N VAL A 18 6.30 16.01 6.78
CA VAL A 18 6.70 14.86 7.62
C VAL A 18 6.30 13.53 7.01
N GLU A 19 5.59 13.54 5.88
CA GLU A 19 5.25 12.33 5.13
C GLU A 19 6.49 11.50 4.88
N ASN A 20 6.36 10.19 5.11
CA ASN A 20 7.44 9.21 4.95
C ASN A 20 8.68 9.46 5.83
N SER A 21 8.72 10.48 6.70
CA SER A 21 9.88 10.69 7.58
C SER A 21 10.03 9.54 8.57
N LEU A 22 11.28 9.17 8.88
CA LEU A 22 11.57 8.07 9.81
C LEU A 22 10.82 8.21 11.14
N ALA A 23 10.79 9.44 11.69
CA ALA A 23 10.10 9.74 12.95
C ALA A 23 8.58 9.58 12.84
N ALA A 24 7.96 10.01 11.73
CA ALA A 24 6.53 9.82 11.53
C ALA A 24 6.18 8.33 11.36
N CYS A 25 6.95 7.59 10.56
CA CYS A 25 6.76 6.15 10.36
C CYS A 25 6.91 5.38 11.68
N ALA A 26 7.96 5.64 12.46
CA ALA A 26 8.13 5.05 13.78
C ALA A 26 6.93 5.35 14.68
N LYS A 27 6.47 6.61 14.68
CA LYS A 27 5.32 7.01 15.50
C LYS A 27 4.02 6.29 15.11
N ALA A 28 3.76 6.12 13.82
CA ALA A 28 2.57 5.41 13.36
C ALA A 28 2.60 3.94 13.78
N LEU A 29 3.74 3.27 13.65
CA LEU A 29 3.93 1.88 14.04
C LEU A 29 3.84 1.68 15.57
N GLU A 30 4.43 2.59 16.37
CA GLU A 30 4.30 2.61 17.83
C GLU A 30 2.84 2.69 18.31
N LEU A 31 1.98 3.34 17.54
CA LEU A 31 0.56 3.48 17.83
C LEU A 31 -0.28 2.28 17.35
N GLY A 32 0.37 1.27 16.76
CA GLY A 32 -0.27 0.04 16.29
C GLY A 32 -0.95 0.16 14.93
N PHE A 33 -0.58 1.16 14.11
CA PHE A 33 -1.06 1.27 12.74
C PHE A 33 -0.16 0.49 11.78
N GLY A 34 -0.76 -0.11 10.76
CA GLY A 34 -0.02 -0.45 9.55
C GLY A 34 0.44 0.81 8.84
N LEU A 35 1.33 0.67 7.86
CA LEU A 35 1.94 1.81 7.17
C LEU A 35 1.87 1.61 5.66
N GLU A 36 1.44 2.65 4.96
CA GLU A 36 1.73 2.78 3.53
C GLU A 36 2.94 3.70 3.37
N THR A 37 3.86 3.35 2.49
CA THR A 37 5.08 4.14 2.24
C THR A 37 5.64 3.88 0.85
N ASP A 38 6.48 4.80 0.38
CA ASP A 38 7.00 4.83 -0.99
C ASP A 38 8.45 4.34 -1.07
N LEU A 39 8.69 3.22 -1.74
CA LEU A 39 10.02 2.68 -1.98
C LEU A 39 10.58 3.19 -3.31
N ARG A 40 11.76 3.82 -3.23
CA ARG A 40 12.53 4.26 -4.39
C ARG A 40 13.90 3.61 -4.45
N ARG A 41 14.48 3.59 -5.65
CA ARG A 41 15.84 3.10 -5.89
C ARG A 41 16.67 4.13 -6.65
N ASP A 42 17.84 4.45 -6.11
CA ASP A 42 18.75 5.41 -6.76
C ASP A 42 19.57 4.78 -7.90
N ALA A 43 20.35 5.62 -8.60
CA ALA A 43 21.18 5.18 -9.72
C ALA A 43 22.34 4.24 -9.31
N ALA A 44 22.75 4.26 -8.04
CA ALA A 44 23.72 3.30 -7.50
C ALA A 44 23.07 1.96 -7.13
N GLY A 45 21.74 1.90 -7.16
CA GLY A 45 20.96 0.71 -6.85
C GLY A 45 20.58 0.58 -5.38
N GLU A 46 20.78 1.63 -4.59
CA GLU A 46 20.45 1.70 -3.18
C GLU A 46 18.99 2.12 -2.98
N PHE A 47 18.35 1.56 -1.96
CA PHE A 47 16.95 1.87 -1.65
C PHE A 47 16.81 3.00 -0.64
N TYR A 48 15.78 3.81 -0.83
CA TYR A 48 15.37 4.88 0.06
C TYR A 48 13.85 5.05 0.06
N ILE A 49 13.33 5.73 1.07
CA ILE A 49 11.90 5.95 1.26
C ILE A 49 11.58 7.41 0.92
N SER A 50 10.73 7.64 -0.09
CA SER A 50 10.30 8.98 -0.50
C SER A 50 9.18 8.93 -1.54
N HIS A 51 8.18 9.79 -1.41
CA HIS A 51 7.13 9.88 -2.43
C HIS A 51 7.67 10.43 -3.75
N ASP A 52 8.33 11.60 -3.72
CA ASP A 52 8.92 12.24 -4.89
C ASP A 52 10.41 11.85 -5.03
N PRO A 53 11.00 11.94 -6.24
CA PRO A 53 12.43 11.75 -6.41
C PRO A 53 13.21 12.73 -5.52
N HIS A 54 14.08 12.19 -4.67
CA HIS A 54 14.92 12.96 -3.76
C HIS A 54 16.30 12.30 -3.66
N PRO A 55 17.40 13.06 -3.48
CA PRO A 55 18.69 12.46 -3.20
C PRO A 55 18.61 11.52 -1.99
N ARG A 56 19.25 10.35 -2.09
CA ARG A 56 19.38 9.46 -0.95
C ARG A 56 20.28 10.12 0.10
N THR A 57 19.78 10.18 1.33
CA THR A 57 20.49 10.63 2.53
C THR A 57 20.47 9.50 3.57
N PRO A 58 21.27 9.58 4.65
CA PRO A 58 21.15 8.63 5.75
C PRO A 58 19.75 8.57 6.36
N ASP A 59 19.02 9.69 6.36
CA ASP A 59 17.70 9.79 7.01
C ASP A 59 16.57 9.15 6.20
N ASN A 60 16.69 9.12 4.87
CA ASN A 60 15.71 8.45 4.00
C ASN A 60 16.18 7.06 3.52
N ALA A 61 17.41 6.64 3.83
CA ALA A 61 17.94 5.34 3.43
C ALA A 61 17.12 4.20 4.06
N LEU A 62 16.82 3.17 3.27
CA LEU A 62 15.98 2.05 3.71
C LEU A 62 16.51 1.36 4.99
N ASP A 63 17.82 1.35 5.22
CA ASP A 63 18.41 0.74 6.42
C ASP A 63 17.90 1.34 7.72
N ALA A 64 17.65 2.65 7.75
CA ALA A 64 17.07 3.31 8.91
C ALA A 64 15.64 2.79 9.19
N TYR A 65 14.85 2.62 8.12
CA TYR A 65 13.48 2.12 8.19
C TYR A 65 13.41 0.63 8.51
N THR A 66 14.32 -0.18 7.97
CA THR A 66 14.41 -1.62 8.29
C THR A 66 14.51 -1.84 9.80
N ASN A 67 15.22 -0.98 10.54
CA ASN A 67 15.34 -1.11 11.99
C ASN A 67 14.00 -0.91 12.71
N ILE A 68 13.22 0.12 12.33
CA ILE A 68 11.90 0.35 12.93
C ILE A 68 10.91 -0.75 12.50
N PHE A 69 10.94 -1.21 11.25
CA PHE A 69 10.04 -2.28 10.79
C PHE A 69 10.27 -3.60 11.53
N LYS A 70 11.52 -3.91 11.89
CA LYS A 70 11.86 -5.09 12.69
C LYS A 70 11.36 -5.03 14.14
N GLN A 71 11.16 -3.82 14.68
CA GLN A 71 10.63 -3.62 16.03
C GLN A 71 9.11 -3.83 16.09
N HIS A 72 8.43 -3.75 14.93
CA HIS A 72 6.97 -3.90 14.79
C HIS A 72 6.60 -5.04 13.82
N PRO A 73 7.04 -6.29 14.07
CA PRO A 73 6.88 -7.41 13.13
C PRO A 73 5.43 -7.83 12.85
N GLU A 74 4.51 -7.45 13.74
CA GLU A 74 3.07 -7.72 13.63
C GLU A 74 2.32 -6.73 12.74
N MET A 75 2.89 -5.55 12.52
CA MET A 75 2.34 -4.49 11.66
C MET A 75 2.51 -4.84 10.19
N GLU A 76 1.50 -4.49 9.40
CA GLU A 76 1.53 -4.69 7.96
C GLU A 76 1.98 -3.43 7.23
N LEU A 77 2.80 -3.62 6.19
CA LEU A 77 3.34 -2.54 5.37
C LEU A 77 2.87 -2.67 3.91
N ALA A 78 2.19 -1.64 3.40
CA ALA A 78 1.90 -1.49 1.98
C ALA A 78 3.03 -0.68 1.34
N ILE A 79 3.78 -1.28 0.42
CA ILE A 79 4.99 -0.68 -0.15
C ILE A 79 4.72 -0.26 -1.60
N ASN A 80 4.61 1.04 -1.83
CA ASN A 80 4.42 1.62 -3.16
C ASN A 80 5.75 1.53 -3.92
N VAL A 81 5.80 0.72 -4.98
CA VAL A 81 6.99 0.61 -5.81
C VAL A 81 6.98 1.74 -6.83
N LYS A 82 8.00 2.61 -6.82
CA LYS A 82 8.05 3.81 -7.69
C LYS A 82 8.82 3.63 -8.99
N GLU A 83 9.60 2.56 -9.12
CA GLU A 83 10.37 2.26 -10.33
C GLU A 83 10.35 0.75 -10.62
N LEU A 84 10.49 0.34 -11.90
CA LEU A 84 10.51 -1.07 -12.32
C LEU A 84 11.91 -1.54 -12.74
N GLY A 85 12.03 -2.82 -13.10
CA GLY A 85 13.24 -3.38 -13.72
C GLY A 85 14.23 -4.02 -12.75
N TYR A 86 13.88 -4.13 -11.47
CA TYR A 86 14.68 -4.76 -10.42
C TYR A 86 13.88 -5.81 -9.64
N GLU A 87 13.00 -6.53 -10.32
CA GLU A 87 12.13 -7.55 -9.74
C GLU A 87 12.90 -8.63 -8.96
N PRO A 88 14.06 -9.15 -9.44
CA PRO A 88 14.86 -10.07 -8.63
C PRO A 88 15.31 -9.46 -7.29
N VAL A 89 15.60 -8.16 -7.27
CA VAL A 89 16.04 -7.46 -6.06
C VAL A 89 14.86 -7.25 -5.10
N LEU A 90 13.66 -6.97 -5.60
CA LEU A 90 12.44 -6.90 -4.77
C LEU A 90 12.14 -8.21 -4.05
N ILE A 91 12.37 -9.35 -4.73
CA ILE A 91 12.22 -10.69 -4.15
C ILE A 91 13.19 -10.86 -2.97
N GLU A 92 14.48 -10.56 -3.18
CA GLU A 92 15.48 -10.68 -2.11
C GLU A 92 15.23 -9.70 -0.96
N LEU A 93 14.72 -8.49 -1.26
CA LEU A 93 14.41 -7.49 -0.25
C LEU A 93 13.30 -7.97 0.71
N MET A 94 12.25 -8.58 0.16
CA MET A 94 11.17 -9.16 0.97
C MET A 94 11.63 -10.41 1.72
N LYS A 95 12.37 -11.32 1.06
CA LYS A 95 12.93 -12.53 1.70
C LYS A 95 13.86 -12.19 2.87
N ALA A 96 14.65 -11.13 2.74
CA ALA A 96 15.52 -10.64 3.80
C ALA A 96 14.75 -9.95 4.96
N GLY A 97 13.44 -9.74 4.82
CA GLY A 97 12.61 -9.05 5.82
C GLY A 97 12.98 -7.59 6.03
N ARG A 98 13.63 -6.94 5.04
CA ARG A 98 14.07 -5.53 5.15
C ARG A 98 12.90 -4.55 5.16
N LEU A 99 11.75 -4.97 4.65
CA LEU A 99 10.49 -4.22 4.62
C LEU A 99 9.46 -4.84 5.57
N GLY A 100 9.87 -5.28 6.76
CA GLY A 100 8.98 -5.94 7.71
C GLY A 100 8.59 -7.37 7.29
N ARG A 101 7.97 -8.10 8.24
CA ARG A 101 7.57 -9.50 8.03
C ARG A 101 6.22 -9.66 7.33
N LYS A 102 5.34 -8.67 7.48
CA LYS A 102 4.05 -8.59 6.80
C LYS A 102 4.11 -7.37 5.89
N CYS A 103 4.41 -7.58 4.63
CA CYS A 103 4.36 -6.50 3.65
C CYS A 103 3.89 -7.03 2.31
N PHE A 104 3.41 -6.12 1.47
CA PHE A 104 3.12 -6.39 0.07
C PHE A 104 3.53 -5.20 -0.80
N TYR A 105 3.96 -5.49 -2.02
CA TYR A 105 4.23 -4.45 -3.01
C TYR A 105 2.97 -4.09 -3.79
N PHE A 106 2.80 -2.83 -4.15
CA PHE A 106 1.69 -2.38 -4.98
C PHE A 106 2.12 -1.28 -5.97
N ASP A 107 1.18 -0.83 -6.81
CA ASP A 107 1.35 0.23 -7.82
C ASP A 107 2.18 -0.07 -9.07
N PHE A 108 2.48 -1.35 -9.34
CA PHE A 108 3.18 -1.74 -10.57
C PHE A 108 2.44 -1.28 -11.84
N GLU A 109 1.12 -1.40 -11.87
CA GLU A 109 0.29 -1.11 -13.04
C GLU A 109 0.36 0.38 -13.45
N LEU A 110 0.60 1.29 -12.50
CA LEU A 110 0.78 2.72 -12.79
C LEU A 110 2.12 3.00 -13.52
N LEU A 111 3.10 2.10 -13.37
CA LEU A 111 4.40 2.17 -14.03
C LEU A 111 4.41 1.42 -15.38
N GLU A 112 3.37 0.63 -15.66
CA GLU A 112 3.27 -0.24 -16.83
C GLU A 112 2.41 0.38 -17.93
N SER A 113 3.04 0.99 -18.92
CA SER A 113 2.32 1.70 -19.99
C SER A 113 1.49 0.83 -20.95
N ARG A 114 1.62 -0.50 -20.93
CA ARG A 114 1.02 -1.38 -21.97
C ARG A 114 0.42 -2.68 -21.47
N THR A 115 1.03 -3.31 -20.47
CA THR A 115 0.66 -4.67 -20.07
C THR A 115 0.55 -4.75 -18.55
N PRO A 116 -0.61 -4.37 -17.99
CA PRO A 116 -0.84 -4.45 -16.56
C PRO A 116 -0.55 -5.84 -15.99
N GLY A 117 0.12 -5.86 -14.85
CA GLY A 117 0.52 -7.07 -14.14
C GLY A 117 1.79 -7.74 -14.67
N SER A 118 2.55 -7.10 -15.56
CA SER A 118 3.73 -7.74 -16.18
C SER A 118 4.84 -8.01 -15.15
N SER A 119 5.04 -7.07 -14.23
CA SER A 119 6.01 -7.12 -13.15
C SER A 119 5.62 -8.18 -12.13
N GLN A 120 4.33 -8.24 -11.74
CA GLN A 120 3.82 -9.28 -10.86
C GLN A 120 3.99 -10.67 -11.49
N LYS A 121 3.66 -10.86 -12.78
CA LYS A 121 3.88 -12.13 -13.49
C LYS A 121 5.37 -12.51 -13.54
N LYS A 122 6.24 -11.56 -13.82
CA LYS A 122 7.69 -11.75 -13.83
C LYS A 122 8.19 -12.16 -12.44
N ILE A 123 7.81 -11.44 -11.38
CA ILE A 123 8.14 -11.80 -9.99
C ILE A 123 7.71 -13.23 -9.71
N ARG A 124 6.46 -13.60 -10.02
CA ARG A 124 5.92 -14.95 -9.78
C ARG A 124 6.69 -16.05 -10.52
N SER A 125 7.26 -15.77 -11.69
CA SER A 125 8.07 -16.74 -12.46
C SER A 125 9.49 -16.91 -11.95
N LEU A 126 10.01 -15.98 -11.14
CA LEU A 126 11.38 -16.01 -10.65
C LEU A 126 11.51 -16.86 -9.37
N PRO A 127 12.69 -17.45 -9.10
CA PRO A 127 12.93 -18.19 -7.85
C PRO A 127 12.65 -17.34 -6.61
N GLY A 128 11.89 -17.89 -5.65
CA GLY A 128 11.46 -17.17 -4.45
C GLY A 128 10.30 -16.20 -4.67
N GLY A 129 9.88 -16.01 -5.92
CA GLY A 129 8.77 -15.14 -6.30
C GLY A 129 7.43 -15.53 -5.69
N ASN A 130 7.20 -16.82 -5.42
CA ASN A 130 5.99 -17.32 -4.76
C ASN A 130 5.83 -16.85 -3.30
N GLN A 131 6.89 -16.37 -2.66
CA GLN A 131 6.85 -15.85 -1.28
C GLN A 131 6.59 -14.34 -1.25
N VAL A 132 6.62 -13.65 -2.40
CA VAL A 132 6.43 -12.21 -2.45
C VAL A 132 4.94 -11.88 -2.39
N ARG A 133 4.45 -11.17 -1.37
CA ARG A 133 3.06 -10.69 -1.41
C ARG A 133 2.96 -9.45 -2.28
N MET A 134 1.93 -9.38 -3.09
CA MET A 134 1.68 -8.23 -3.98
C MET A 134 0.21 -7.86 -3.98
N ALA A 135 -0.07 -6.62 -4.36
CA ALA A 135 -1.40 -6.15 -4.70
C ALA A 135 -1.55 -5.92 -6.20
N SER A 136 -2.77 -6.13 -6.69
CA SER A 136 -3.21 -5.67 -8.00
C SER A 136 -4.20 -4.52 -7.84
N ARG A 137 -4.12 -3.53 -8.73
CA ARG A 137 -4.95 -2.33 -8.64
C ARG A 137 -6.37 -2.54 -9.14
N LEU A 138 -7.33 -1.86 -8.52
CA LEU A 138 -8.73 -1.78 -8.94
C LEU A 138 -9.17 -0.31 -8.83
N SER A 139 -9.54 0.34 -9.92
CA SER A 139 -9.94 1.76 -9.87
C SER A 139 -10.83 2.18 -11.03
N ASP A 140 -11.36 3.40 -10.94
CA ASP A 140 -12.09 4.10 -11.99
C ASP A 140 -11.18 4.62 -13.13
N ARG A 141 -9.86 4.37 -13.07
CA ARG A 141 -8.87 4.78 -14.08
C ARG A 141 -8.33 3.59 -14.88
N ASN A 142 -9.21 2.92 -15.63
CA ASN A 142 -8.87 1.80 -16.52
C ASN A 142 -8.32 0.54 -15.82
N GLU A 143 -8.67 0.33 -14.54
CA GLU A 143 -8.23 -0.82 -13.74
C GLU A 143 -9.43 -1.66 -13.33
N SER A 144 -10.07 -2.33 -14.30
CA SER A 144 -11.29 -3.10 -14.07
C SER A 144 -11.11 -4.30 -13.14
N LEU A 145 -12.19 -4.75 -12.50
CA LEU A 145 -12.19 -5.94 -11.65
C LEU A 145 -11.67 -7.20 -12.38
N ALA A 146 -12.06 -7.40 -13.64
CA ALA A 146 -11.60 -8.55 -14.42
C ALA A 146 -10.09 -8.51 -14.67
N GLN A 147 -9.53 -7.33 -14.99
CA GLN A 147 -8.09 -7.14 -15.12
C GLN A 147 -7.39 -7.42 -13.78
N CYS A 148 -7.85 -6.77 -12.71
CA CYS A 148 -7.32 -6.91 -11.36
C CYS A 148 -7.23 -8.40 -10.94
N LEU A 149 -8.33 -9.15 -11.08
CA LEU A 149 -8.39 -10.57 -10.73
C LEU A 149 -7.56 -11.48 -11.65
N SER A 150 -7.18 -11.02 -12.85
CA SER A 150 -6.28 -11.77 -13.74
C SER A 150 -4.80 -11.63 -13.38
N ILE A 151 -4.43 -10.62 -12.59
CA ILE A 151 -3.05 -10.36 -12.16
C ILE A 151 -2.73 -11.22 -10.93
N PRO A 152 -1.60 -11.94 -10.88
CA PRO A 152 -1.28 -12.82 -9.76
C PRO A 152 -0.85 -12.01 -8.52
N ALA A 153 -1.79 -11.77 -7.62
CA ALA A 153 -1.63 -11.00 -6.39
C ALA A 153 -2.56 -11.52 -5.28
N GLU A 154 -2.15 -11.37 -4.02
CA GLU A 154 -2.91 -11.79 -2.84
C GLU A 154 -3.86 -10.69 -2.35
N VAL A 155 -3.55 -9.43 -2.69
CA VAL A 155 -4.27 -8.24 -2.25
C VAL A 155 -4.86 -7.53 -3.47
N VAL A 156 -6.05 -6.95 -3.30
CA VAL A 156 -6.58 -5.94 -4.20
C VAL A 156 -6.42 -4.59 -3.51
N TRP A 157 -5.75 -3.67 -4.20
CA TRP A 157 -5.60 -2.28 -3.77
C TRP A 157 -6.60 -1.44 -4.55
N ALA A 158 -7.76 -1.19 -3.95
CA ALA A 158 -8.91 -0.56 -4.58
C ALA A 158 -8.93 0.94 -4.32
N ASP A 159 -9.18 1.71 -5.37
CA ASP A 159 -9.03 3.15 -5.37
C ASP A 159 -10.21 3.85 -6.07
N GLU A 160 -10.55 5.04 -5.57
CA GLU A 160 -11.69 5.86 -5.99
C GLU A 160 -11.20 7.27 -6.30
N PHE A 161 -10.51 7.45 -7.44
CA PHE A 161 -9.81 8.70 -7.74
C PHE A 161 -10.78 9.82 -8.09
N ASP A 162 -11.69 9.55 -9.03
CA ASP A 162 -12.51 10.55 -9.68
C ASP A 162 -13.97 10.45 -9.22
N SER A 163 -14.38 9.29 -8.71
CA SER A 163 -15.75 9.01 -8.25
C SER A 163 -15.81 7.94 -7.15
N LEU A 164 -16.85 8.01 -6.30
CA LEU A 164 -17.13 6.99 -5.28
C LEU A 164 -17.91 5.81 -5.91
N TRP A 165 -17.23 5.02 -6.73
CA TRP A 165 -17.81 4.02 -7.63
C TRP A 165 -17.88 2.59 -7.05
N LEU A 166 -17.03 2.23 -6.09
CA LEU A 166 -16.98 0.86 -5.56
C LEU A 166 -18.33 0.49 -4.95
N THR A 167 -18.70 -0.78 -5.03
CA THR A 167 -19.88 -1.31 -4.36
C THR A 167 -19.53 -2.56 -3.56
N GLU A 168 -20.45 -3.03 -2.72
CA GLU A 168 -20.32 -4.32 -2.02
C GLU A 168 -20.07 -5.49 -2.99
N SER A 169 -20.52 -5.38 -4.25
CA SER A 169 -20.33 -6.41 -5.29
C SER A 169 -18.85 -6.64 -5.60
N GLU A 170 -18.06 -5.58 -5.72
CA GLU A 170 -16.62 -5.68 -5.95
C GLU A 170 -15.93 -6.37 -4.78
N VAL A 171 -16.26 -5.99 -3.54
CA VAL A 171 -15.71 -6.60 -2.32
C VAL A 171 -15.98 -8.11 -2.29
N LYS A 172 -17.24 -8.51 -2.50
CA LYS A 172 -17.65 -9.93 -2.50
C LYS A 172 -16.89 -10.75 -3.55
N LYS A 173 -16.80 -10.26 -4.78
CA LYS A 173 -16.09 -10.97 -5.87
C LYS A 173 -14.60 -11.13 -5.58
N VAL A 174 -13.97 -10.13 -4.95
CA VAL A 174 -12.55 -10.24 -4.56
C VAL A 174 -12.37 -11.25 -3.44
N GLN A 175 -13.24 -11.24 -2.43
CA GLN A 175 -13.21 -12.20 -1.32
C GLN A 175 -13.48 -13.64 -1.79
N GLU A 176 -14.44 -13.84 -2.70
CA GLU A 176 -14.71 -15.12 -3.37
C GLU A 176 -13.51 -15.63 -4.16
N ALA A 177 -12.68 -14.73 -4.70
CA ALA A 177 -11.41 -15.06 -5.34
C ALA A 177 -10.28 -15.36 -4.34
N GLY A 178 -10.56 -15.34 -3.03
CA GLY A 178 -9.60 -15.63 -1.96
C GLY A 178 -8.56 -14.53 -1.75
N ARG A 179 -8.84 -13.30 -2.17
CA ARG A 179 -7.94 -12.14 -2.03
C ARG A 179 -8.43 -11.19 -0.95
N LEU A 180 -7.49 -10.48 -0.33
CA LEU A 180 -7.79 -9.42 0.62
C LEU A 180 -8.21 -8.14 -0.13
N PHE A 181 -9.20 -7.43 0.38
CA PHE A 181 -9.70 -6.18 -0.21
C PHE A 181 -9.27 -4.97 0.62
N TYR A 182 -8.27 -4.23 0.14
CA TYR A 182 -7.77 -3.00 0.75
C TYR A 182 -8.29 -1.81 -0.06
N VAL A 183 -8.74 -0.76 0.63
CA VAL A 183 -9.25 0.46 -0.02
C VAL A 183 -8.41 1.68 0.32
N ILE A 184 -8.29 2.59 -0.64
CA ILE A 184 -7.86 3.95 -0.41
C ILE A 184 -9.04 4.78 0.06
N SER A 185 -8.83 5.51 1.15
CA SER A 185 -9.83 6.40 1.70
C SER A 185 -9.98 7.66 0.82
N PRO A 186 -11.21 8.11 0.51
CA PRO A 186 -11.43 9.07 -0.58
C PRO A 186 -10.84 10.46 -0.30
N GLU A 187 -10.60 10.85 0.95
CA GLU A 187 -9.96 12.14 1.25
C GLU A 187 -8.54 12.26 0.69
N ILE A 188 -7.86 11.13 0.43
CA ILE A 188 -6.55 11.11 -0.25
C ILE A 188 -6.66 11.72 -1.66
N HIS A 189 -7.83 11.61 -2.30
CA HIS A 189 -8.13 12.21 -3.62
C HIS A 189 -8.93 13.52 -3.52
N GLY A 190 -8.96 14.14 -2.34
CA GLY A 190 -9.52 15.48 -2.16
C GLY A 190 -11.03 15.50 -1.90
N PHE A 191 -11.68 14.35 -1.73
CA PHE A 191 -13.06 14.32 -1.24
C PHE A 191 -13.14 14.87 0.19
N ASP A 192 -14.24 15.56 0.49
CA ASP A 192 -14.41 16.17 1.80
C ASP A 192 -14.61 15.15 2.93
N ARG A 193 -14.48 15.62 4.16
CA ARG A 193 -14.60 14.79 5.38
C ARG A 193 -15.98 14.17 5.55
N ALA A 194 -17.04 14.79 5.02
CA ALA A 194 -18.39 14.24 5.11
C ALA A 194 -18.56 13.07 4.12
N ALA A 195 -18.03 13.20 2.91
CA ALA A 195 -17.95 12.13 1.92
C ALA A 195 -17.12 10.96 2.46
N MET A 196 -15.94 11.24 3.02
CA MET A 196 -15.09 10.24 3.68
C MET A 196 -15.85 9.46 4.76
N ARG A 197 -16.54 10.14 5.68
CA ARG A 197 -17.29 9.47 6.77
C ARG A 197 -18.46 8.62 6.25
N ARG A 198 -19.21 9.10 5.25
CA ARG A 198 -20.24 8.28 4.59
C ARG A 198 -19.61 7.05 3.95
N ARG A 199 -18.47 7.23 3.28
CA ARG A 199 -17.80 6.17 2.57
C ARG A 199 -17.23 5.10 3.51
N TRP A 200 -16.71 5.50 4.65
CA TRP A 200 -16.27 4.56 5.69
C TRP A 200 -17.43 3.73 6.25
N GLN A 201 -18.64 4.28 6.32
CA GLN A 201 -19.80 3.51 6.74
C GLN A 201 -20.12 2.38 5.75
N ASP A 202 -20.03 2.65 4.45
CA ASP A 202 -20.15 1.64 3.40
C ASP A 202 -19.08 0.56 3.59
N PHE A 203 -17.80 0.96 3.64
CA PHE A 203 -16.67 0.05 3.83
C PHE A 203 -16.78 -0.81 5.09
N LYS A 204 -17.25 -0.24 6.21
CA LYS A 204 -17.50 -0.98 7.45
C LYS A 204 -18.59 -2.03 7.24
N SER A 205 -19.68 -1.68 6.55
CA SER A 205 -20.78 -2.61 6.24
C SER A 205 -20.39 -3.71 5.26
N TRP A 206 -19.45 -3.45 4.36
CA TRP A 206 -18.97 -4.41 3.36
C TRP A 206 -17.87 -5.32 3.87
N HIS A 207 -17.41 -5.10 5.11
CA HIS A 207 -16.39 -5.92 5.77
C HIS A 207 -15.09 -6.01 4.96
N ILE A 208 -14.57 -4.87 4.50
CA ILE A 208 -13.25 -4.79 3.86
C ILE A 208 -12.14 -5.20 4.82
N ASP A 209 -11.01 -5.65 4.28
CA ASP A 209 -9.88 -6.17 5.06
C ASP A 209 -8.94 -5.07 5.55
N GLY A 210 -8.79 -3.99 4.78
CA GLY A 210 -7.93 -2.87 5.16
C GLY A 210 -8.28 -1.55 4.52
N ILE A 211 -7.89 -0.45 5.17
CA ILE A 211 -8.07 0.92 4.68
C ILE A 211 -6.78 1.72 4.83
N CYS A 212 -6.42 2.47 3.80
CA CYS A 212 -5.33 3.44 3.80
C CYS A 212 -5.89 4.86 3.85
N THR A 213 -5.46 5.68 4.81
CA THR A 213 -6.02 7.01 5.06
C THR A 213 -4.96 7.96 5.61
N ASP A 214 -5.14 9.26 5.39
CA ASP A 214 -4.36 10.29 6.06
C ASP A 214 -4.78 10.51 7.53
N TYR A 215 -5.92 9.96 7.94
CA TYR A 215 -6.53 10.17 9.26
C TYR A 215 -6.61 8.86 10.05
N ALA A 216 -5.48 8.19 10.24
CA ALA A 216 -5.40 6.89 10.90
C ALA A 216 -6.02 6.87 12.31
N LEU A 217 -5.85 7.93 13.11
CA LEU A 217 -6.45 8.01 14.45
C LEU A 217 -7.98 8.04 14.39
N ASP A 218 -8.53 8.86 13.49
CA ASP A 218 -9.97 8.93 13.26
C ASP A 218 -10.56 7.63 12.70
N ALA A 219 -9.80 6.92 11.86
CA ALA A 219 -10.19 5.60 11.37
C ALA A 219 -10.23 4.59 12.50
N ARG A 220 -9.27 4.61 13.42
CA ARG A 220 -9.28 3.72 14.61
C ARG A 220 -10.53 3.92 15.44
N ASP A 221 -10.89 5.17 15.72
CA ASP A 221 -12.08 5.49 16.51
C ASP A 221 -13.38 5.12 15.79
N PHE A 222 -13.37 5.08 14.44
CA PHE A 222 -14.54 4.74 13.65
C PHE A 222 -14.74 3.23 13.44
N PHE A 223 -13.65 2.50 13.18
CA PHE A 223 -13.67 1.09 12.83
C PHE A 223 -13.40 0.15 14.01
N GLY A 224 -12.74 0.63 15.07
CA GLY A 224 -12.58 -0.08 16.35
C GLY A 224 -13.91 -0.31 17.05
#